data_AF-B9DIZ9-F1
#
_entry.id   AF-B9DIZ9-F1
#
_cell.length_a   1.000
_cell.length_b   1.000
_cell.length_c   1.000
_cell.angle_alpha   90.00
_cell.angle_beta   90.00
_cell.angle_gamma   90.00
#
_symmetry.space_group_name_H-M   'P 1'
#
loop_
_entity.id
_entity.type
_entity.pdbx_description
1 polymer ?
#
loop_
_entity_poly.entity_id
_entity_poly.type
_entity_poly.pdbx_seq_one_letter_code
_entity_poly.pdbx_strand_id
1 'polypeptide(L)'
;MYKQVFDYNGNPYLVLTNEDGSLSEKDLKEQGVYQYTEIMPPSNLYPPRKFDGEKWYGATANDTEQNNNGITQKPDPLELIVAQSQMQIAKGNVQLRETQKELAKAMLEISKLKGSVE
;
A
#
# COMPACT_ATOMS: atom_id res chain seq x y z
N MET A 1 28.42 25.82 -20.17
CA MET A 1 28.96 24.71 -19.34
C MET A 1 27.77 23.87 -18.88
N TYR A 2 27.99 22.68 -18.31
CA TYR A 2 26.92 21.92 -17.66
C TYR A 2 27.22 21.77 -16.18
N LYS A 3 26.17 21.80 -15.36
CA LYS A 3 26.24 21.58 -13.92
C LYS A 3 25.23 20.51 -13.53
N GLN A 4 25.63 19.62 -12.63
CA GLN A 4 24.76 18.59 -12.10
C GLN A 4 23.93 19.14 -10.94
N VAL A 5 22.63 18.90 -10.97
CA VAL A 5 21.68 19.20 -9.90
C VAL A 5 20.85 17.96 -9.59
N PHE A 6 20.13 17.96 -8.47
CA PHE A 6 19.26 16.87 -8.06
C PHE A 6 17.86 17.42 -7.81
N ASP A 7 16.82 16.72 -8.28
CA ASP A 7 15.45 17.02 -7.84
C ASP A 7 15.29 16.70 -6.34
N TYR A 8 14.18 17.09 -5.73
CA TYR A 8 13.94 16.81 -4.30
C TYR A 8 13.76 15.31 -3.96
N ASN A 9 13.82 14.42 -4.96
CA ASN A 9 13.79 12.96 -4.80
C ASN A 9 15.19 12.33 -4.97
N GLY A 10 16.20 13.12 -5.34
CA GLY A 10 17.58 12.68 -5.53
C GLY A 10 17.86 12.07 -6.90
N ASN A 11 17.05 12.38 -7.90
CA ASN A 11 17.31 12.09 -9.29
C ASN A 11 18.27 13.15 -9.87
N PRO A 12 19.38 12.74 -10.51
CA PRO A 12 20.35 13.67 -11.07
C PRO A 12 19.90 14.22 -12.42
N TYR A 13 20.15 15.51 -12.64
CA TYR A 13 19.93 16.22 -13.91
C TYR A 13 21.19 17.02 -14.28
N LEU A 14 21.49 17.10 -15.57
CA LEU A 14 22.53 17.96 -16.10
C LEU A 14 21.89 19.18 -16.74
N VAL A 15 22.22 20.36 -16.22
CA VAL A 15 21.62 21.63 -16.63
C VAL A 15 22.69 22.55 -17.19
N LEU A 16 22.38 23.22 -18.29
CA LEU A 16 23.22 24.25 -18.89
C LEU A 16 23.41 25.42 -17.94
N THR A 17 24.64 25.92 -17.85
CA THR A 17 24.95 27.16 -17.15
C THR A 17 25.15 28.30 -18.12
N ASN A 18 24.63 29.47 -17.74
CA ASN A 18 24.83 30.75 -18.40
C ASN A 18 26.27 31.26 -18.23
N GLU A 19 26.60 32.37 -18.89
CA GLU A 19 27.95 32.97 -18.85
C GLU A 19 28.36 33.47 -17.45
N ASP A 20 27.38 33.80 -16.61
CA ASP A 20 27.56 34.22 -15.20
C ASP A 20 27.69 33.04 -14.23
N GLY A 21 27.59 31.80 -14.73
CA GLY A 21 27.60 30.59 -13.91
C GLY A 21 26.26 30.23 -13.25
N SER A 22 25.20 31.01 -13.49
CA SER A 22 23.85 30.66 -13.08
C SER A 22 23.28 29.51 -13.93
N LEU A 23 22.31 28.78 -13.38
CA LEU A 23 21.63 27.71 -14.12
C LEU A 23 20.65 28.30 -15.14
N SER A 24 20.59 27.69 -16.32
CA SER A 24 19.63 28.06 -17.35
C SER A 24 18.22 27.65 -16.96
N GLU A 25 17.38 28.64 -16.63
CA GLU A 25 15.97 28.44 -16.32
C GLU A 25 15.19 27.76 -17.45
N LYS A 26 15.58 28.04 -18.71
CA LYS A 26 14.96 27.44 -19.89
C LYS A 26 15.17 25.92 -19.90
N ASP A 27 16.40 25.49 -19.65
CA ASP A 27 16.76 24.07 -19.66
C ASP A 27 16.10 23.32 -18.48
N LEU A 28 16.09 23.92 -17.28
CA LEU A 28 15.35 23.41 -16.13
C LEU A 28 13.86 23.19 -16.43
N LYS A 29 13.23 24.15 -17.09
CA LYS A 29 11.81 24.07 -17.47
C LYS A 29 11.55 23.02 -18.54
N GLU A 30 12.43 22.87 -19.53
CA GLU A 30 12.35 21.82 -20.55
C GLU A 30 12.47 20.43 -19.93
N GLN A 31 13.31 20.27 -18.91
CA GLN A 31 13.46 19.02 -18.15
C GLN A 31 12.37 18.80 -17.09
N GLY A 32 11.49 19.79 -16.86
CA GLY A 32 10.41 19.72 -15.86
C GLY A 32 10.88 19.78 -14.41
N VAL A 33 12.07 20.32 -14.16
CA VAL A 33 12.70 20.38 -12.84
C VAL A 33 12.43 21.75 -12.21
N TYR A 34 11.42 21.81 -11.35
CA TYR A 34 11.02 23.05 -10.67
C TYR A 34 11.60 23.19 -9.26
N GLN A 35 11.93 22.06 -8.62
CA GLN A 35 12.52 22.00 -7.29
C GLN A 35 13.79 21.18 -7.37
N TYR A 36 14.92 21.83 -7.14
CA TYR A 36 16.24 21.21 -7.25
C TYR A 36 17.18 21.73 -6.19
N THR A 37 18.23 20.95 -5.95
CA THR A 37 19.34 21.28 -5.07
C THR A 37 20.65 20.88 -5.73
N GLU A 38 21.70 21.61 -5.43
CA GLU A 38 23.06 21.23 -5.81
C GLU A 38 23.69 20.24 -4.81
N ILE A 39 23.02 20.04 -3.67
CA ILE A 39 23.49 19.16 -2.60
C ILE A 39 23.19 17.71 -2.99
N MET A 40 24.25 16.95 -3.23
CA MET A 40 24.14 15.53 -3.58
C MET A 40 23.48 14.72 -2.44
N PRO A 41 22.52 13.81 -2.76
CA PRO A 41 21.96 12.90 -1.77
C PRO A 41 23.05 12.02 -1.15
N PRO A 42 23.11 11.91 0.19
CA PRO A 42 24.03 11.01 0.89
C PRO A 42 23.94 9.56 0.40
N SER A 43 25.09 8.91 0.22
CA SER A 43 25.17 7.54 -0.30
C SER A 43 24.56 6.48 0.62
N ASN A 44 24.39 6.79 1.91
CA ASN A 44 23.76 5.92 2.89
C ASN A 44 22.22 5.98 2.88
N LEU A 45 21.62 6.87 2.08
CA LEU A 45 20.17 6.99 1.95
C LEU A 45 19.66 6.22 0.74
N TYR A 46 18.89 5.17 1.01
CA TYR A 46 18.22 4.39 -0.01
C TYR A 46 16.94 5.08 -0.49
N PRO A 47 16.61 5.00 -1.79
CA PRO A 47 15.30 5.41 -2.29
C PRO A 47 14.17 4.58 -1.64
N PRO A 48 12.98 5.16 -1.36
CA PRO A 48 12.62 6.56 -1.59
C PRO A 48 13.25 7.52 -0.56
N ARG A 49 13.70 8.68 -1.04
CA ARG A 49 14.37 9.74 -0.26
C ARG A 49 13.84 11.12 -0.63
N LYS A 50 13.98 12.10 0.26
CA LYS A 50 13.42 13.45 0.12
C LYS A 50 14.38 14.52 0.63
N PHE A 51 14.45 15.65 -0.06
CA PHE A 51 15.13 16.88 0.40
C PHE A 51 14.13 17.86 1.05
N ASP A 52 14.46 18.45 2.20
CA ASP A 52 13.60 19.45 2.88
C ASP A 52 13.93 20.92 2.58
N GLY A 53 14.99 21.16 1.81
CA GLY A 53 15.54 22.50 1.57
C GLY A 53 16.93 22.70 2.18
N GLU A 54 17.29 21.92 3.19
CA GLU A 54 18.60 21.97 3.85
C GLU A 54 19.32 20.61 3.84
N LYS A 55 18.58 19.51 4.09
CA LYS A 55 19.14 18.17 4.24
C LYS A 55 18.24 17.08 3.63
N TRP A 56 18.87 15.92 3.42
CA TRP A 56 18.24 14.73 2.87
C TRP A 56 17.73 13.80 3.97
N TYR A 57 16.54 13.24 3.75
CA TYR A 57 15.93 12.19 4.58
C TYR A 57 15.62 10.97 3.72
N GLY A 58 15.71 9.79 4.32
CA GLY A 58 15.42 8.52 3.68
C GLY A 58 15.75 7.38 4.62
N ALA A 59 15.53 6.15 4.17
CA ALA A 59 15.91 4.97 4.92
C ALA A 59 17.43 4.76 4.86
N THR A 60 18.05 4.46 6.00
CA THR A 60 19.43 3.96 6.06
C THR A 60 19.44 2.43 6.23
N ALA A 61 20.58 1.79 5.92
CA ALA A 61 20.74 0.34 6.11
C ALA A 61 20.37 -0.11 7.54
N ASN A 62 20.80 0.66 8.55
CA ASN A 62 20.51 0.39 9.96
C ASN A 62 19.02 0.53 10.29
N ASP A 63 18.31 1.48 9.66
CA ASP A 63 16.86 1.64 9.87
C ASP A 63 16.08 0.46 9.28
N THR A 64 16.50 -0.06 8.12
CA THR A 64 15.90 -1.29 7.56
C THR A 64 16.14 -2.50 8.44
N GLU A 65 17.31 -2.66 9.05
CA GLU A 65 17.56 -3.79 9.96
C GLU A 65 16.71 -3.69 11.25
N GLN A 66 16.45 -2.47 11.74
CA GLN A 66 15.56 -2.26 12.88
C GLN A 66 14.06 -2.37 12.52
N ASN A 67 13.63 -1.98 11.32
CA ASN A 67 12.24 -2.13 10.85
C ASN A 67 11.92 -3.53 10.27
N ASN A 68 12.94 -4.27 9.82
CA ASN A 68 12.82 -5.67 9.39
C ASN A 68 12.78 -6.65 10.58
N ASN A 69 12.80 -6.16 11.83
CA ASN A 69 12.15 -6.86 12.92
C ASN A 69 10.65 -6.88 12.59
N GLY A 70 10.28 -7.87 11.78
CA GLY A 70 8.97 -8.00 11.18
C GLY A 70 7.88 -7.62 12.16
N ILE A 71 7.18 -6.54 11.86
CA ILE A 71 5.85 -6.32 12.40
C ILE A 71 4.93 -7.33 11.69
N THR A 72 5.19 -8.62 11.92
CA THR A 72 4.12 -9.58 12.04
C THR A 72 3.35 -9.08 13.26
N GLN A 73 2.46 -8.10 13.06
CA GLN A 73 1.49 -7.73 14.08
C GLN A 73 0.74 -9.02 14.34
N LYS A 74 1.11 -9.71 15.43
CA LYS A 74 0.38 -10.88 15.88
C LYS A 74 -1.04 -10.36 16.09
N PRO A 75 -2.04 -10.92 15.40
CA PRO A 75 -3.40 -10.42 15.52
C PRO A 75 -3.77 -10.42 17.00
N ASP A 76 -4.37 -9.32 17.44
CA ASP A 76 -4.71 -9.15 18.84
C ASP A 76 -5.60 -10.34 19.27
N PRO A 77 -5.42 -10.92 20.48
CA PRO A 77 -6.25 -12.04 20.90
C PRO A 77 -7.74 -11.77 20.77
N LEU A 78 -8.19 -10.50 20.93
CA LEU A 78 -9.58 -10.12 20.72
C LEU A 78 -10.00 -10.21 19.25
N GLU A 79 -9.16 -9.74 18.33
CA GLU A 79 -9.41 -9.85 16.88
C GLU A 79 -9.55 -11.30 16.44
N LEU A 80 -8.70 -12.19 16.96
CA LEU A 80 -8.78 -13.62 16.70
C LEU A 80 -10.11 -14.22 17.21
N ILE A 81 -10.53 -13.87 18.42
CA ILE A 81 -11.79 -14.34 19.00
C ILE A 81 -12.99 -13.84 18.18
N VAL A 82 -12.96 -12.57 17.75
CA VAL A 82 -14.00 -11.97 16.91
C VAL A 82 -14.08 -12.69 15.57
N ALA A 83 -12.95 -12.90 14.90
CA ALA A 83 -12.88 -13.59 13.61
C ALA A 83 -13.40 -15.03 13.72
N GLN A 84 -13.00 -15.77 14.76
CA GLN A 84 -13.50 -17.12 15.02
C GLN A 84 -15.01 -17.13 15.26
N SER A 85 -15.53 -16.18 16.03
CA SER A 85 -16.97 -16.05 16.30
C SER A 85 -17.76 -15.77 15.01
N GLN A 86 -17.27 -14.85 14.18
CA GLN A 86 -17.88 -14.56 12.87
C GLN A 86 -17.89 -15.80 11.97
N MET A 87 -16.81 -16.58 11.95
CA MET A 87 -16.74 -17.83 11.19
C MET A 87 -17.80 -18.84 11.67
N GLN A 88 -17.98 -18.99 12.98
CA GLN A 88 -18.98 -19.91 13.54
C GLN A 88 -20.41 -19.45 13.23
N ILE A 89 -20.69 -18.15 13.33
CA ILE A 89 -21.99 -17.56 12.94
C ILE A 89 -22.27 -17.82 11.46
N ALA A 90 -21.28 -17.60 10.58
CA ALA A 90 -21.43 -17.84 9.15
C ALA A 90 -21.73 -19.32 8.85
N LYS A 91 -20.99 -20.25 9.48
CA LYS A 91 -21.24 -21.70 9.35
C LYS A 91 -22.64 -22.08 9.81
N GLY A 92 -23.07 -21.57 10.97
CA GLY A 92 -24.41 -21.82 11.50
C GLY A 92 -25.51 -21.30 10.57
N ASN A 93 -25.34 -20.10 10.01
CA ASN A 93 -26.29 -19.53 9.06
C ASN A 93 -26.41 -20.36 7.76
N VAL A 94 -25.30 -20.90 7.26
CA VAL A 94 -25.32 -21.81 6.09
C VAL A 94 -26.08 -23.08 6.42
N GLN A 95 -25.80 -23.71 7.56
CA GLN A 95 -26.51 -24.92 7.99
C GLN A 95 -28.01 -24.68 8.17
N LEU A 96 -28.40 -23.57 8.80
CA LEU A 96 -29.81 -23.20 8.97
C LEU A 96 -30.53 -23.00 7.64
N ARG A 97 -29.86 -22.41 6.64
CA ARG A 97 -30.46 -22.25 5.31
C ARG A 97 -30.67 -23.58 4.60
N GLU A 98 -29.69 -24.50 4.70
CA GLU A 98 -29.84 -25.83 4.10
C GLU A 98 -30.94 -26.64 4.81
N THR A 99 -31.03 -26.60 6.15
CA THR A 99 -32.11 -27.29 6.87
C THR A 99 -33.48 -26.70 6.55
N GLN A 100 -33.60 -25.38 6.42
CA GLN A 100 -34.84 -24.74 5.97
C GLN A 100 -35.25 -25.19 4.56
N LYS A 101 -34.27 -25.35 3.66
CA LYS A 101 -34.50 -25.82 2.29
C LYS A 101 -34.92 -27.29 2.26
N GLU A 102 -34.31 -28.15 3.07
CA GLU A 102 -34.72 -29.55 3.22
C GLU A 102 -36.11 -29.68 3.82
N LEU A 103 -36.42 -28.90 4.85
CA LEU A 103 -37.76 -28.85 5.45
C LEU A 103 -38.82 -28.44 4.41
N ALA A 104 -38.55 -27.38 3.63
CA ALA A 104 -39.44 -26.94 2.58
C ALA A 104 -39.67 -28.02 1.51
N LYS A 105 -38.62 -28.76 1.11
CA LYS A 105 -38.74 -29.90 0.19
C LYS A 105 -39.62 -31.01 0.76
N ALA A 106 -39.40 -31.40 2.01
CA ALA A 106 -40.20 -32.43 2.67
C ALA A 106 -41.67 -32.02 2.78
N MET A 107 -41.95 -30.76 3.14
CA MET A 107 -43.32 -30.23 3.18
C MET A 107 -44.00 -30.25 1.80
N LEU A 108 -43.26 -29.92 0.74
CA LEU A 108 -43.77 -30.00 -0.64
C LEU A 108 -44.07 -31.44 -1.05
N GLU A 109 -43.20 -32.39 -0.68
CA GLU A 109 -43.41 -33.81 -0.97
C GLU A 109 -44.63 -34.37 -0.21
N ILE A 110 -44.77 -34.04 1.08
CA ILE A 110 -45.96 -34.40 1.88
C ILE A 110 -47.23 -33.82 1.25
N SER A 111 -47.18 -32.56 0.81
CA SER A 111 -48.33 -31.90 0.17
C SER A 111 -48.71 -32.57 -1.15
N LYS A 112 -47.72 -32.95 -1.97
CA LYS A 112 -47.95 -33.72 -3.21
C LYS A 112 -48.57 -35.07 -2.91
N LEU A 113 -48.05 -35.82 -1.93
CA LEU A 113 -48.59 -37.11 -1.52
C LEU A 113 -50.04 -36.97 -1.03
N LYS A 114 -50.33 -35.98 -0.18
CA LYS A 114 -51.70 -35.73 0.31
C LYS A 114 -52.66 -35.31 -0.80
N GLY A 115 -52.23 -34.45 -1.73
CA GLY A 115 -53.06 -34.02 -2.87
C GLY A 115 -53.21 -35.04 -3.99
N SER A 116 -52.43 -36.14 -3.97
CA SER A 116 -52.56 -37.26 -4.91
C SER A 116 -53.50 -38.37 -4.40
N VAL A 117 -54.07 -38.20 -3.20
CA VAL A 117 -54.96 -39.17 -2.53
C VAL A 117 -56.44 -38.74 -2.62
N GLU A 118 -56.74 -37.66 -3.34
CA GLU A 118 -58.09 -37.29 -3.82
C GLU A 118 -58.25 -37.66 -5.30
#